data_AF-A0A947E559-F1
#
_entry.id   AF-A0A947E559-F1
#
_cell.length_a   1.000
_cell.length_b   1.000
_cell.length_c   1.000
_cell.angle_alpha   90.00
_cell.angle_beta   90.00
_cell.angle_gamma   90.00
#
_symmetry.space_group_name_H-M   'P 1'
#
loop_
_entity.id
_entity.type
_entity.pdbx_description
1 polymer ?
#
loop_
_entity_poly.entity_id
_entity_poly.type
_entity_poly.pdbx_seq_one_letter_code
_entity_poly.pdbx_strand_id
1 'polypeptide(L)'
;MNRVHLAASGLMLSCLLAACGGGNTDSTSSDATTHTETAQAAVTRQAQAARRPAPEQFTGRLREVDETLVWQQTETTVGDTTAQRTYSDHVTAVNADGSFAFERFNGAGNVFERYTSDANGSRLSRDVVSNGNRCSFNPGRNYVTFPLYVGKVWLSNWTQSCALGYQETVNQLTAVTGRETITIAAGTHDALRLNYVTLITKSNDVNLQNGSTGEASYLQEATCWWATDVKRIIKCSYKNTFFGSTPPASYLKSYTFEASFIGKQYFAGTKRVGQNNAWTENYTLVDGTAQTRNYNQIVRTLNADGGYGTDYVDLSGALLESYTFDRDDNRLRRYTAFNANSCTYSPRRNFFDFPLYVGKSWSTDWLYNCSSGYHENAAHTAQVQALESVTVGAGTFDALRIHFQTQFTNSNDAGLPNGLSGSAAYSQEGTCWWAPALQRMIKCDIESDFGATAPASYRKRYAMNMTAIVVP
;
A
#
# COMPACT_ATOMS: atom_id res chain seq x y z
N MET A 1 12.68 -65.96 -7.22
CA MET A 1 13.20 -65.21 -8.38
C MET A 1 13.76 -63.90 -7.85
N ASN A 2 14.92 -63.87 -7.20
CA ASN A 2 16.31 -63.89 -7.72
C ASN A 2 16.71 -62.67 -8.58
N ARG A 3 17.51 -61.79 -7.95
CA ARG A 3 18.57 -60.84 -8.40
C ARG A 3 18.47 -59.59 -7.51
N VAL A 4 19.34 -59.27 -6.54
CA VAL A 4 20.81 -59.30 -6.36
C VAL A 4 21.59 -58.42 -7.35
N HIS A 5 22.04 -57.25 -6.88
CA HIS A 5 23.38 -56.62 -6.94
C HIS A 5 23.24 -55.16 -6.47
N LEU A 6 23.75 -54.68 -5.32
CA LEU A 6 25.13 -54.49 -4.81
C LEU A 6 26.01 -53.57 -5.67
N ALA A 7 26.27 -52.36 -5.19
CA ALA A 7 27.59 -51.70 -5.21
C ALA A 7 27.63 -50.50 -4.25
N ALA A 8 28.28 -50.70 -3.11
CA ALA A 8 28.93 -49.65 -2.32
C ALA A 8 30.34 -49.40 -2.89
N SER A 9 30.85 -48.16 -2.76
CA SER A 9 32.28 -47.72 -2.69
C SER A 9 32.26 -46.20 -3.00
N GLY A 10 32.79 -45.24 -2.22
CA GLY A 10 33.86 -45.27 -1.24
C GLY A 10 35.21 -45.02 -1.90
N LEU A 11 35.66 -43.75 -1.99
CA LEU A 11 37.06 -43.25 -2.00
C LEU A 11 36.99 -41.71 -2.29
N MET A 12 37.41 -40.77 -1.43
CA MET A 12 38.78 -40.40 -0.98
C MET A 12 39.80 -40.25 -2.13
N LEU A 13 40.11 -38.99 -2.49
CA LEU A 13 41.43 -38.45 -2.90
C LEU A 13 41.20 -36.98 -3.34
N SER A 14 41.67 -35.97 -2.61
CA SER A 14 43.06 -35.51 -2.41
C SER A 14 43.37 -34.31 -3.31
N CYS A 15 43.75 -33.22 -2.67
CA CYS A 15 44.40 -32.08 -3.30
C CYS A 15 45.69 -32.51 -4.04
N LEU A 16 45.88 -31.98 -5.24
CA LEU A 16 47.21 -31.75 -5.80
C LEU A 16 47.17 -30.41 -6.55
N LEU A 17 47.68 -29.38 -5.88
CA LEU A 17 48.25 -28.22 -6.54
C LEU A 17 49.60 -28.65 -7.12
N ALA A 18 49.75 -28.50 -8.43
CA ALA A 18 51.05 -28.45 -9.09
C ALA A 18 51.14 -27.11 -9.81
N ALA A 19 51.71 -26.12 -9.12
CA ALA A 19 52.24 -24.91 -9.73
C ALA A 19 53.75 -25.11 -9.87
N CYS A 20 54.22 -25.32 -11.10
CA CYS A 20 55.63 -25.17 -11.44
C CYS A 20 55.88 -23.67 -11.65
N GLY A 21 56.53 -23.04 -10.68
CA GLY A 21 57.27 -21.80 -10.87
C GLY A 21 58.73 -22.04 -10.50
N GLY A 22 59.62 -22.05 -11.49
CA GLY A 22 60.99 -21.58 -11.31
C GLY A 22 60.95 -20.09 -11.65
N GLY A 23 61.55 -19.16 -10.91
CA GLY A 23 62.65 -19.25 -9.98
C GLY A 23 63.44 -17.98 -10.24
N ASN A 24 63.21 -16.92 -9.46
CA ASN A 24 64.14 -15.81 -9.38
C ASN A 24 64.22 -15.35 -7.92
N THR A 25 65.45 -15.32 -7.45
CA THR A 25 65.88 -15.06 -6.09
C THR A 25 65.57 -13.62 -5.69
N ASP A 26 64.88 -13.43 -4.56
CA ASP A 26 65.36 -12.48 -3.56
C ASP A 26 64.72 -12.72 -2.19
N SER A 27 65.59 -12.74 -1.20
CA SER A 27 65.31 -12.93 0.22
C SER A 27 64.69 -11.68 0.84
N THR A 28 63.60 -11.84 1.59
CA THR A 28 63.39 -11.13 2.87
C THR A 28 62.25 -11.78 3.65
N SER A 29 62.50 -12.00 4.94
CA SER A 29 61.66 -12.72 5.89
C SER A 29 60.30 -12.07 6.13
N SER A 30 59.23 -12.86 6.11
CA SER A 30 58.03 -12.58 6.89
C SER A 30 57.50 -13.87 7.53
N ASP A 31 57.22 -13.79 8.82
CA ASP A 31 56.70 -14.86 9.67
C ASP A 31 55.40 -15.45 9.12
N ALA A 32 55.49 -16.64 8.54
CA ALA A 32 54.34 -17.46 8.19
C ALA A 32 53.83 -18.19 9.44
N THR A 33 53.07 -17.47 10.29
CA THR A 33 52.32 -18.10 11.38
C THR A 33 51.20 -18.96 10.77
N THR A 34 51.48 -20.25 10.62
CA THR A 34 50.55 -21.23 10.07
C THR A 34 49.48 -21.52 11.12
N HIS A 35 48.32 -20.89 11.01
CA HIS A 35 47.16 -21.25 11.82
C HIS A 35 46.61 -22.61 11.35
N THR A 36 47.14 -23.69 11.92
CA THR A 36 46.54 -25.02 11.79
C THR A 36 45.29 -25.07 12.64
N GLU A 37 44.13 -24.77 12.04
CA GLU A 37 42.85 -24.99 12.69
C GLU A 37 42.66 -26.50 12.90
N THR A 38 42.58 -26.93 14.16
CA THR A 38 42.29 -28.34 14.48
C THR A 38 40.91 -28.73 13.96
N ALA A 39 40.78 -29.91 13.36
CA ALA A 39 39.52 -30.44 12.81
C ALA A 39 38.34 -30.39 13.82
N GLN A 40 38.62 -30.43 15.13
CA GLN A 40 37.63 -30.33 16.18
C GLN A 40 37.01 -28.93 16.34
N ALA A 41 37.78 -27.87 16.05
CA ALA A 41 37.26 -26.49 15.99
C ALA A 41 36.34 -26.30 14.76
N ALA A 42 36.67 -26.94 13.63
CA ALA A 42 35.85 -26.95 12.42
C ALA A 42 34.52 -27.71 12.63
N VAL A 43 34.56 -28.88 13.27
CA VAL A 43 33.36 -29.66 13.63
C VAL A 43 32.49 -28.92 14.65
N THR A 44 33.10 -28.23 15.64
CA THR A 44 32.36 -27.43 16.62
C THR A 44 31.69 -26.21 15.96
N ARG A 45 32.36 -25.55 15.00
CA ARG A 45 31.75 -24.47 14.20
C ARG A 45 30.60 -24.97 13.32
N GLN A 46 30.73 -26.14 12.70
CA GLN A 46 29.63 -26.74 11.94
C GLN A 46 28.44 -27.13 12.83
N ALA A 47 28.70 -27.68 14.03
CA ALA A 47 27.66 -28.03 14.99
C ALA A 47 26.98 -26.77 15.59
N GLN A 48 27.72 -25.67 15.79
CA GLN A 48 27.15 -24.39 16.23
C GLN A 48 26.38 -23.69 15.09
N ALA A 49 26.84 -23.79 13.84
CA ALA A 49 26.10 -23.30 12.68
C ALA A 49 24.79 -24.07 12.48
N ALA A 50 24.78 -25.38 12.72
CA ALA A 50 23.59 -26.24 12.65
C ALA A 50 22.57 -26.00 13.79
N ARG A 51 22.96 -25.31 14.88
CA ARG A 51 22.08 -24.99 16.01
C ARG A 51 21.44 -23.61 15.94
N ARG A 52 21.77 -22.78 14.94
CA ARG A 52 21.05 -21.51 14.76
C ARG A 52 19.66 -21.82 14.22
N PRO A 53 18.58 -21.27 14.82
CA PRO A 53 17.25 -21.39 14.25
C PRO A 53 17.30 -20.91 12.81
N ALA A 54 16.57 -21.60 11.92
CA ALA A 54 16.46 -21.18 10.54
C ALA A 54 16.00 -19.71 10.51
N PRO A 55 16.66 -18.85 9.72
CA PRO A 55 16.32 -17.44 9.70
C PRO A 55 14.88 -17.28 9.22
N GLU A 56 14.16 -16.34 9.82
CA GLU A 56 12.79 -16.01 9.43
C GLU A 56 12.74 -15.67 7.93
N GLN A 57 11.79 -16.30 7.23
CA GLN A 57 11.63 -16.18 5.79
C GLN A 57 10.43 -15.33 5.44
N PHE A 58 10.62 -14.40 4.51
CA PHE A 58 9.60 -13.46 4.04
C PHE A 58 9.28 -13.73 2.58
N THR A 59 7.99 -13.70 2.23
CA THR A 59 7.51 -13.87 0.85
C THR A 59 7.08 -12.53 0.25
N GLY A 60 7.11 -12.46 -1.07
CA GLY A 60 6.55 -11.33 -1.80
C GLY A 60 5.03 -11.26 -1.63
N ARG A 61 4.49 -10.06 -1.76
CA ARG A 61 3.04 -9.85 -1.87
C ARG A 61 2.66 -9.79 -3.35
N LEU A 62 1.65 -10.57 -3.75
CA LEU A 62 0.98 -10.42 -5.03
C LEU A 62 0.49 -8.98 -5.20
N ARG A 63 0.61 -8.45 -6.42
CA ARG A 63 0.07 -7.12 -6.72
C ARG A 63 -1.44 -7.19 -6.82
N GLU A 64 -2.09 -6.07 -6.55
CA GLU A 64 -3.51 -5.89 -6.81
C GLU A 64 -3.72 -4.78 -7.83
N VAL A 65 -4.72 -4.93 -8.69
CA VAL A 65 -5.17 -3.84 -9.57
C VAL A 65 -5.57 -2.65 -8.70
N ASP A 66 -5.18 -1.46 -9.15
CA ASP A 66 -5.35 -0.16 -8.48
C ASP A 66 -4.47 0.07 -7.24
N GLU A 67 -3.49 -0.81 -6.99
CA GLU A 67 -2.44 -0.56 -6.00
C GLU A 67 -1.56 0.61 -6.44
N THR A 68 -1.33 1.58 -5.54
CA THR A 68 -0.52 2.77 -5.83
C THR A 68 0.70 2.86 -4.92
N LEU A 69 1.89 2.99 -5.51
CA LEU A 69 3.09 3.35 -4.76
C LEU A 69 3.45 4.79 -5.10
N VAL A 70 3.57 5.68 -4.12
CA VAL A 70 4.08 7.04 -4.33
C VAL A 70 5.47 7.13 -3.74
N TRP A 71 6.43 7.72 -4.42
CA TRP A 71 7.74 7.97 -3.81
C TRP A 71 8.31 9.34 -4.20
N GLN A 72 9.06 9.90 -3.28
CA GLN A 72 9.90 11.06 -3.53
C GLN A 72 11.32 10.57 -3.81
N GLN A 73 11.93 11.12 -4.86
CA GLN A 73 13.28 10.81 -5.28
C GLN A 73 14.13 12.09 -5.23
N THR A 74 15.25 12.04 -4.52
CA THR A 74 16.28 13.07 -4.56
C THR A 74 17.42 12.58 -5.43
N GLU A 75 17.68 13.28 -6.54
CA GLU A 75 18.70 12.97 -7.53
C GLU A 75 19.86 13.96 -7.40
N THR A 76 21.10 13.47 -7.48
CA THR A 76 22.29 14.31 -7.63
C THR A 76 23.02 13.89 -8.90
N THR A 77 23.31 14.85 -9.78
CA THR A 77 24.02 14.57 -11.02
C THR A 77 25.54 14.64 -10.83
N VAL A 78 26.31 14.25 -11.84
CA VAL A 78 27.78 14.35 -11.86
C VAL A 78 28.26 15.80 -11.74
N GLY A 79 27.49 16.76 -12.29
CA GLY A 79 27.71 18.19 -12.10
C GLY A 79 27.25 18.73 -10.75
N ASP A 80 26.94 17.86 -9.79
CA ASP A 80 26.48 18.18 -8.43
C ASP A 80 25.17 18.99 -8.36
N THR A 81 24.38 19.01 -9.44
CA THR A 81 23.01 19.53 -9.42
C THR A 81 22.10 18.55 -8.68
N THR A 82 21.35 19.05 -7.70
CA THR A 82 20.36 18.24 -6.96
C THR A 82 18.94 18.61 -7.36
N ALA A 83 18.10 17.61 -7.59
CA ALA A 83 16.68 17.77 -7.89
C ALA A 83 15.83 16.82 -7.06
N GLN A 84 14.64 17.28 -6.66
CA GLN A 84 13.62 16.43 -6.05
C GLN A 84 12.50 16.20 -7.04
N ARG A 85 12.03 14.94 -7.11
CA ARG A 85 10.97 14.51 -8.01
C ARG A 85 9.99 13.63 -7.24
N THR A 86 8.71 13.77 -7.56
CA THR A 86 7.67 12.87 -7.08
C THR A 86 7.24 11.97 -8.22
N TYR A 87 7.04 10.70 -7.91
CA TYR A 87 6.56 9.69 -8.83
C TYR A 87 5.46 8.86 -8.18
N SER A 88 4.62 8.25 -9.01
CA SER A 88 3.75 7.17 -8.56
C SER A 88 3.72 6.02 -9.56
N ASP A 89 3.63 4.79 -9.06
CA ASP A 89 3.38 3.56 -9.84
C ASP A 89 1.95 3.11 -9.54
N HIS A 90 1.16 2.90 -10.59
CA HIS A 90 -0.22 2.42 -10.50
C HIS A 90 -0.34 1.07 -11.20
N VAL A 91 -0.74 0.02 -10.46
CA VAL A 91 -0.92 -1.32 -11.04
C VAL A 91 -2.20 -1.35 -11.87
N THR A 92 -2.06 -1.54 -13.17
CA THR A 92 -3.18 -1.49 -14.13
C THR A 92 -3.75 -2.86 -14.47
N ALA A 93 -2.97 -3.93 -14.31
CA ALA A 93 -3.42 -5.29 -14.55
C ALA A 93 -2.63 -6.29 -13.71
N VAL A 94 -3.29 -7.38 -13.30
CA VAL A 94 -2.68 -8.54 -12.64
C VAL A 94 -3.23 -9.80 -13.30
N ASN A 95 -2.35 -10.65 -13.79
CA ASN A 95 -2.67 -11.91 -14.45
C ASN A 95 -2.85 -13.04 -13.43
N ALA A 96 -3.46 -14.15 -13.87
CA ALA A 96 -3.71 -15.31 -13.00
C ALA A 96 -2.43 -15.97 -12.46
N ASP A 97 -1.31 -15.84 -13.17
CA ASP A 97 0.00 -16.32 -12.73
C ASP A 97 0.69 -15.37 -11.73
N GLY A 98 0.08 -14.23 -11.40
CA GLY A 98 0.62 -13.19 -10.52
C GLY A 98 1.49 -12.16 -11.20
N SER A 99 1.82 -12.33 -12.49
CA SER A 99 2.48 -11.28 -13.29
C SER A 99 1.58 -10.06 -13.42
N PHE A 100 2.16 -8.87 -13.59
CA PHE A 100 1.39 -7.62 -13.55
C PHE A 100 1.97 -6.54 -14.45
N ALA A 101 1.12 -5.57 -14.79
CA ALA A 101 1.49 -4.35 -15.47
C ALA A 101 1.26 -3.15 -14.56
N PHE A 102 2.11 -2.13 -14.69
CA PHE A 102 1.91 -0.86 -14.00
C PHE A 102 2.35 0.32 -14.86
N GLU A 103 1.72 1.46 -14.61
CA GLU A 103 2.06 2.75 -15.21
C GLU A 103 2.76 3.63 -14.20
N ARG A 104 3.76 4.39 -14.66
CA ARG A 104 4.51 5.32 -13.84
C ARG A 104 4.19 6.76 -14.22
N PHE A 105 3.79 7.53 -13.22
CA PHE A 105 3.39 8.93 -13.34
C PHE A 105 4.45 9.84 -12.75
N ASN A 106 4.61 11.03 -13.33
CA ASN A 106 5.41 12.10 -12.75
C ASN A 106 4.58 12.94 -11.75
N GLY A 107 5.22 13.88 -11.06
CA GLY A 107 4.54 14.77 -10.10
C GLY A 107 3.44 15.67 -10.69
N ALA A 108 3.34 15.76 -12.02
CA ALA A 108 2.24 16.44 -12.72
C ALA A 108 1.10 15.48 -13.11
N GLY A 109 1.15 14.21 -12.72
CA GLY A 109 0.12 13.21 -13.03
C GLY A 109 0.16 12.68 -14.46
N ASN A 110 1.24 12.87 -15.20
CA ASN A 110 1.39 12.34 -16.57
C ASN A 110 2.13 11.00 -16.55
N VAL A 111 1.58 10.01 -17.26
CA VAL A 111 2.28 8.73 -17.51
C VAL A 111 3.50 8.98 -18.39
N PHE A 112 4.67 8.51 -17.97
CA PHE A 112 5.89 8.59 -18.78
C PHE A 112 6.57 7.24 -19.03
N GLU A 113 6.27 6.22 -18.21
CA GLU A 113 6.74 4.85 -18.43
C GLU A 113 5.62 3.84 -18.15
N ARG A 114 5.64 2.72 -18.87
CA ARG A 114 4.82 1.53 -18.58
C ARG A 114 5.73 0.33 -18.39
N TYR A 115 5.37 -0.55 -17.47
CA TYR A 115 6.17 -1.72 -17.12
C TYR A 115 5.32 -2.98 -17.10
N THR A 116 5.95 -4.11 -17.44
CA THR A 116 5.44 -5.44 -17.11
C THR A 116 6.41 -6.14 -16.18
N SER A 117 5.91 -6.97 -15.27
CA SER A 117 6.71 -7.71 -14.30
C SER A 117 6.15 -9.12 -14.09
N ASP A 118 7.02 -10.06 -13.73
CA ASP A 118 6.61 -11.40 -13.31
C ASP A 118 5.96 -11.40 -11.91
N ALA A 119 5.53 -12.57 -11.44
CA ALA A 119 4.91 -12.74 -10.11
C ALA A 119 5.82 -12.39 -8.93
N ASN A 120 7.15 -12.39 -9.13
CA ASN A 120 8.13 -11.99 -8.12
C ASN A 120 8.46 -10.50 -8.16
N GLY A 121 7.88 -9.75 -9.12
CA GLY A 121 8.15 -8.33 -9.34
C GLY A 121 9.39 -8.06 -10.19
N SER A 122 9.93 -9.08 -10.86
CA SER A 122 11.04 -8.90 -11.79
C SER A 122 10.55 -8.21 -13.06
N ARG A 123 11.21 -7.13 -13.48
CA ARG A 123 10.76 -6.37 -14.65
C ARG A 123 11.06 -7.14 -15.93
N LEU A 124 10.05 -7.29 -16.79
CA LEU A 124 10.15 -7.99 -18.07
C LEU A 124 10.26 -7.02 -19.24
N SER A 125 9.52 -5.90 -19.18
CA SER A 125 9.61 -4.83 -20.18
C SER A 125 9.42 -3.44 -19.58
N ARG A 126 9.85 -2.43 -20.34
CA ARG A 126 9.60 -1.01 -20.10
C ARG A 126 9.27 -0.30 -21.42
N ASP A 127 8.16 0.42 -21.47
CA ASP A 127 7.79 1.29 -22.58
C ASP A 127 7.92 2.76 -22.15
N VAL A 128 8.71 3.54 -22.88
CA VAL A 128 8.86 4.99 -22.64
C VAL A 128 7.82 5.72 -23.47
N VAL A 129 6.86 6.39 -22.82
CA VAL A 129 5.68 6.95 -23.50
C VAL A 129 6.04 8.09 -24.45
N SER A 130 7.01 8.93 -24.09
CA SER A 130 7.36 10.13 -24.86
C SER A 130 7.94 9.85 -26.24
N ASN A 131 8.58 8.69 -26.44
CA ASN A 131 9.23 8.34 -27.70
C ASN A 131 8.86 6.94 -28.22
N GLY A 132 7.96 6.23 -27.54
CA GLY A 132 7.55 4.87 -27.89
C GLY A 132 8.66 3.81 -27.77
N ASN A 133 9.81 4.13 -27.16
CA ASN A 133 10.91 3.19 -27.07
C ASN A 133 10.56 2.06 -26.10
N ARG A 134 10.53 0.83 -26.62
CA ARG A 134 10.26 -0.38 -25.85
C ARG A 134 11.56 -1.10 -25.54
N CYS A 135 11.81 -1.34 -24.26
CA CYS A 135 12.92 -2.12 -23.75
C CYS A 135 12.42 -3.45 -23.17
N SER A 136 13.19 -4.52 -23.39
CA SER A 136 13.02 -5.83 -22.76
C SER A 136 14.21 -6.15 -21.86
N PHE A 137 13.96 -7.00 -20.85
CA PHE A 137 14.98 -7.54 -19.94
C PHE A 137 15.01 -9.06 -20.10
N ASN A 138 16.18 -9.64 -20.39
CA ASN A 138 16.33 -11.08 -20.55
C ASN A 138 17.53 -11.68 -19.77
N PRO A 139 17.29 -12.62 -18.83
CA PRO A 139 16.00 -12.87 -18.18
C PRO A 139 15.46 -11.59 -17.51
N GLY A 140 14.27 -11.65 -16.89
CA GLY A 140 13.71 -10.51 -16.17
C GLY A 140 14.72 -9.85 -15.21
N ARG A 141 14.59 -8.54 -15.01
CA ARG A 141 15.42 -7.78 -14.07
C ARG A 141 14.94 -8.05 -12.64
N ASN A 142 15.64 -8.94 -11.94
CA ASN A 142 15.27 -9.43 -10.62
C ASN A 142 15.89 -8.60 -9.48
N TYR A 143 15.18 -7.60 -8.96
CA TYR A 143 15.66 -6.84 -7.80
C TYR A 143 15.58 -7.61 -6.48
N VAL A 144 14.69 -8.59 -6.39
CA VAL A 144 14.41 -9.35 -5.18
C VAL A 144 14.20 -10.80 -5.58
N THR A 145 14.70 -11.74 -4.78
CA THR A 145 14.42 -13.18 -4.98
C THR A 145 13.86 -13.74 -3.68
N PHE A 146 12.65 -14.31 -3.73
CA PHE A 146 11.98 -14.86 -2.54
C PHE A 146 12.36 -16.32 -2.29
N PRO A 147 12.19 -16.84 -1.05
CA PRO A 147 11.92 -16.07 0.16
C PRO A 147 13.12 -15.19 0.57
N LEU A 148 12.90 -14.01 1.13
CA LEU A 148 13.95 -13.18 1.71
C LEU A 148 14.23 -13.61 3.15
N TYR A 149 15.48 -13.53 3.58
CA TYR A 149 15.91 -13.77 4.97
C TYR A 149 17.31 -13.18 5.15
N VAL A 150 17.66 -12.81 6.38
CA VAL A 150 18.99 -12.25 6.70
C VAL A 150 20.09 -13.27 6.37
N GLY A 151 21.10 -12.85 5.62
CA GLY A 151 22.19 -13.69 5.12
C GLY A 151 21.94 -14.27 3.74
N LYS A 152 20.76 -14.09 3.13
CA LYS A 152 20.52 -14.52 1.74
C LYS A 152 21.40 -13.73 0.77
N VAL A 153 22.03 -14.44 -0.15
CA VAL A 153 22.81 -13.87 -1.26
C VAL A 153 22.35 -14.50 -2.56
N TRP A 154 22.23 -13.70 -3.63
CA TRP A 154 21.97 -14.22 -4.97
C TRP A 154 22.67 -13.39 -6.04
N LEU A 155 22.92 -14.05 -7.17
CA LEU A 155 23.37 -13.42 -8.41
C LEU A 155 22.18 -13.29 -9.35
N SER A 156 22.11 -12.18 -10.06
CA SER A 156 21.17 -11.98 -11.15
C SER A 156 21.89 -11.33 -12.31
N ASN A 157 21.79 -11.98 -13.48
CA ASN A 157 22.43 -11.53 -14.72
C ASN A 157 21.34 -11.36 -15.76
N TRP A 158 21.30 -10.22 -16.44
CA TRP A 158 20.33 -9.95 -17.49
C TRP A 158 20.88 -8.97 -18.53
N THR A 159 20.31 -9.01 -19.72
CA THR A 159 20.54 -8.03 -20.77
C THR A 159 19.34 -7.12 -20.90
N GLN A 160 19.56 -5.81 -21.03
CA GLN A 160 18.55 -4.87 -21.47
C GLN A 160 18.75 -4.61 -22.96
N SER A 161 17.66 -4.64 -23.73
CA SER A 161 17.68 -4.28 -25.15
C SER A 161 16.45 -3.45 -25.48
N CYS A 162 16.62 -2.36 -26.22
CA CYS A 162 15.53 -1.46 -26.59
C CYS A 162 15.36 -1.37 -28.12
N ALA A 163 14.13 -1.13 -28.57
CA ALA A 163 13.78 -1.05 -29.98
C ALA A 163 14.57 0.05 -30.74
N LEU A 164 14.93 1.14 -30.06
CA LEU A 164 15.78 2.20 -30.62
C LEU A 164 17.30 1.91 -30.51
N GLY A 165 17.67 0.63 -30.40
CA GLY A 165 19.06 0.17 -30.50
C GLY A 165 19.87 0.19 -29.21
N TYR A 166 19.36 0.73 -28.09
CA TYR A 166 20.06 0.72 -26.81
C TYR A 166 20.23 -0.70 -26.26
N GLN A 167 21.42 -1.03 -25.74
CA GLN A 167 21.72 -2.31 -25.10
C GLN A 167 22.71 -2.16 -23.94
N GLU A 168 22.59 -3.04 -22.95
CA GLU A 168 23.59 -3.26 -21.91
C GLU A 168 23.48 -4.67 -21.31
N THR A 169 24.56 -5.15 -20.72
CA THR A 169 24.62 -6.39 -19.92
C THR A 169 24.81 -6.04 -18.45
N VAL A 170 24.05 -6.68 -17.58
CA VAL A 170 24.07 -6.40 -16.14
C VAL A 170 24.41 -7.67 -15.37
N ASN A 171 25.37 -7.55 -14.44
CA ASN A 171 25.70 -8.59 -13.46
C ASN A 171 25.51 -7.99 -12.07
N GLN A 172 24.55 -8.51 -11.31
CA GLN A 172 24.19 -7.99 -10.00
C GLN A 172 24.41 -9.06 -8.93
N LEU A 173 25.13 -8.68 -7.86
CA LEU A 173 25.20 -9.40 -6.60
C LEU A 173 24.34 -8.68 -5.57
N THR A 174 23.42 -9.40 -4.95
CA THR A 174 22.56 -8.86 -3.89
C THR A 174 22.69 -9.67 -2.62
N ALA A 175 22.74 -9.00 -1.48
CA ALA A 175 22.79 -9.61 -0.16
C ALA A 175 21.78 -8.97 0.80
N VAL A 176 21.03 -9.78 1.55
CA VAL A 176 20.23 -9.31 2.70
C VAL A 176 21.15 -9.25 3.91
N THR A 177 21.60 -8.06 4.28
CA THR A 177 22.67 -7.87 5.27
C THR A 177 22.17 -7.65 6.69
N GLY A 178 20.87 -7.42 6.89
CA GLY A 178 20.30 -7.21 8.21
C GLY A 178 18.78 -7.02 8.20
N ARG A 179 18.23 -6.88 9.40
CA ARG A 179 16.85 -6.46 9.67
C ARG A 179 16.92 -5.31 10.66
N GLU A 180 16.23 -4.21 10.38
CA GLU A 180 16.24 -3.02 11.21
C GLU A 180 14.93 -2.24 11.06
N THR A 181 14.59 -1.47 12.09
CA THR A 181 13.48 -0.53 12.04
C THR A 181 13.93 0.74 11.30
N ILE A 182 13.15 1.18 10.32
CA ILE A 182 13.40 2.39 9.56
C ILE A 182 12.19 3.32 9.59
N THR A 183 12.43 4.62 9.78
CA THR A 183 11.40 5.65 9.71
C THR A 183 11.58 6.43 8.40
N ILE A 184 10.50 6.56 7.65
CA ILE A 184 10.35 7.40 6.46
C ILE A 184 9.11 8.30 6.63
N ALA A 185 8.86 9.20 5.68
CA ALA A 185 7.67 10.07 5.74
C ALA A 185 6.34 9.29 5.86
N ALA A 186 6.27 8.06 5.35
CA ALA A 186 5.10 7.19 5.40
C ALA A 186 4.88 6.50 6.77
N GLY A 187 5.86 6.54 7.67
CA GLY A 187 5.79 5.87 8.97
C GLY A 187 7.07 5.13 9.34
N THR A 188 6.95 4.29 10.36
CA THR A 188 8.04 3.44 10.88
C THR A 188 7.75 1.99 10.52
N HIS A 189 8.73 1.33 9.91
CA HIS A 189 8.60 -0.02 9.39
C HIS A 189 9.74 -0.90 9.89
N ASP A 190 9.43 -2.18 10.13
CA ASP A 190 10.44 -3.21 10.26
C ASP A 190 10.86 -3.69 8.85
N ALA A 191 12.14 -3.64 8.54
CA ALA A 191 12.63 -3.82 7.19
C ALA A 191 13.91 -4.64 7.09
N LEU A 192 14.02 -5.42 6.02
CA LEU A 192 15.25 -6.08 5.61
C LEU A 192 16.13 -5.10 4.83
N ARG A 193 17.42 -5.03 5.20
CA ARG A 193 18.43 -4.24 4.45
C ARG A 193 19.03 -5.08 3.34
N LEU A 194 18.85 -4.65 2.09
CA LEU A 194 19.37 -5.27 0.88
C LEU A 194 20.51 -4.41 0.32
N ASN A 195 21.68 -5.02 0.13
CA ASN A 195 22.82 -4.36 -0.51
C ASN A 195 23.01 -4.94 -1.91
N TYR A 196 23.13 -4.05 -2.89
CA TYR A 196 23.31 -4.36 -4.30
C TYR A 196 24.69 -3.88 -4.77
N VAL A 197 25.38 -4.74 -5.51
CA VAL A 197 26.56 -4.37 -6.28
C VAL A 197 26.30 -4.81 -7.71
N THR A 198 26.16 -3.85 -8.61
CA THR A 198 25.70 -4.06 -9.98
C THR A 198 26.77 -3.58 -10.95
N LEU A 199 27.42 -4.51 -11.63
CA LEU A 199 28.35 -4.19 -12.71
C LEU A 199 27.59 -4.19 -14.04
N ILE A 200 27.63 -3.05 -14.71
CA ILE A 200 26.97 -2.85 -16.00
C ILE A 200 28.07 -2.73 -17.05
N THR A 201 27.97 -3.55 -18.09
CA THR A 201 28.96 -3.67 -19.17
C THR A 201 28.27 -3.71 -20.52
N LYS A 202 29.07 -3.60 -21.58
CA LYS A 202 28.59 -3.62 -22.96
C LYS A 202 27.48 -2.60 -23.23
N SER A 203 27.52 -1.47 -22.53
CA SER A 203 26.56 -0.39 -22.73
C SER A 203 26.93 0.34 -24.02
N ASN A 204 25.94 0.59 -24.87
CA ASN A 204 26.11 1.41 -26.06
C ASN A 204 25.61 2.85 -25.89
N ASP A 205 25.57 3.32 -24.66
CA ASP A 205 25.28 4.72 -24.36
C ASP A 205 26.40 5.62 -24.88
N VAL A 206 26.17 6.25 -26.03
CA VAL A 206 27.16 7.06 -26.76
C VAL A 206 27.78 8.20 -25.93
N ASN A 207 27.17 8.60 -24.82
CA ASN A 207 27.73 9.65 -23.97
C ASN A 207 28.68 9.11 -22.88
N LEU A 208 28.78 7.78 -22.70
CA LEU A 208 29.77 7.15 -21.85
C LEU A 208 31.05 6.85 -22.65
N GLN A 209 32.19 6.74 -21.95
CA GLN A 209 33.43 6.32 -22.61
C GLN A 209 33.24 4.92 -23.22
N ASN A 210 33.64 4.78 -24.49
CA ASN A 210 33.47 3.55 -25.29
C ASN A 210 32.01 3.16 -25.55
N GLY A 211 31.06 4.07 -25.34
CA GLY A 211 29.65 3.82 -25.60
C GLY A 211 29.34 3.68 -27.09
N SER A 212 29.98 4.47 -27.95
CA SER A 212 29.82 4.37 -29.41
C SER A 212 30.29 3.02 -29.98
N THR A 213 31.20 2.34 -29.29
CA THR A 213 31.67 0.99 -29.64
C THR A 213 30.89 -0.11 -28.91
N GLY A 214 29.93 0.23 -28.04
CA GLY A 214 29.15 -0.72 -27.27
C GLY A 214 29.90 -1.37 -26.10
N GLU A 215 30.98 -0.74 -25.61
CA GLU A 215 31.87 -1.29 -24.57
C GLU A 215 31.89 -0.42 -23.29
N ALA A 216 30.96 0.53 -23.15
CA ALA A 216 30.88 1.34 -21.94
C ALA A 216 30.52 0.48 -20.73
N SER A 217 31.09 0.82 -19.58
CA SER A 217 30.88 0.11 -18.32
C SER A 217 30.81 1.06 -17.14
N TYR A 218 30.01 0.72 -16.13
CA TYR A 218 29.88 1.47 -14.89
C TYR A 218 29.43 0.56 -13.75
N LEU A 219 29.72 0.96 -12.52
CA LEU A 219 29.31 0.28 -11.30
C LEU A 219 28.16 1.03 -10.65
N GLN A 220 27.11 0.31 -10.26
CA GLN A 220 26.02 0.82 -9.44
C GLN A 220 25.96 0.07 -8.12
N GLU A 221 26.09 0.81 -7.03
CA GLU A 221 25.93 0.30 -5.67
C GLU A 221 24.61 0.82 -5.11
N ALA A 222 23.87 -0.03 -4.39
CA ALA A 222 22.65 0.42 -3.73
C ALA A 222 22.47 -0.23 -2.35
N THR A 223 21.85 0.51 -1.44
CA THR A 223 21.30 -0.02 -0.19
C THR A 223 19.80 0.28 -0.18
N CYS A 224 18.98 -0.75 -0.04
CA CYS A 224 17.54 -0.65 -0.01
C CYS A 224 16.95 -1.30 1.25
N TRP A 225 15.75 -0.86 1.61
CA TRP A 225 14.99 -1.39 2.75
C TRP A 225 13.68 -1.98 2.25
N TRP A 226 13.54 -3.29 2.39
CA TRP A 226 12.31 -4.02 2.09
C TRP A 226 11.51 -4.20 3.37
N ALA A 227 10.41 -3.46 3.51
CA ALA A 227 9.59 -3.47 4.72
C ALA A 227 8.69 -4.72 4.76
N THR A 228 8.68 -5.41 5.90
CA THR A 228 8.07 -6.73 6.06
C THR A 228 6.55 -6.69 6.18
N ASP A 229 6.02 -5.57 6.68
CA ASP A 229 4.59 -5.27 6.84
C ASP A 229 3.93 -4.90 5.50
N VAL A 230 4.55 -4.02 4.71
CA VAL A 230 4.03 -3.62 3.38
C VAL A 230 4.50 -4.54 2.25
N LYS A 231 5.54 -5.34 2.48
CA LYS A 231 6.14 -6.29 1.53
C LYS A 231 6.65 -5.63 0.24
N ARG A 232 7.31 -4.47 0.40
CA ARG A 232 7.83 -3.62 -0.67
C ARG A 232 9.17 -2.99 -0.28
N ILE A 233 9.96 -2.61 -1.28
CA ILE A 233 11.07 -1.69 -1.07
C ILE A 233 10.49 -0.30 -0.77
N ILE A 234 10.75 0.23 0.42
CA ILE A 234 10.22 1.52 0.89
C ILE A 234 11.28 2.62 0.86
N LYS A 235 12.55 2.26 0.76
CA LYS A 235 13.66 3.21 0.64
C LYS A 235 14.80 2.58 -0.15
N CYS A 236 15.50 3.38 -0.94
CA CYS A 236 16.81 3.02 -1.46
C CYS A 236 17.73 4.23 -1.55
N SER A 237 19.02 3.96 -1.48
CA SER A 237 20.10 4.87 -1.83
C SER A 237 20.98 4.22 -2.88
N TYR A 238 21.21 4.91 -4.00
CA TYR A 238 22.03 4.46 -5.12
C TYR A 238 23.22 5.37 -5.33
N LYS A 239 24.31 4.79 -5.81
CA LYS A 239 25.51 5.49 -6.25
C LYS A 239 26.00 4.86 -7.55
N ASN A 240 26.26 5.68 -8.56
CA ASN A 240 26.89 5.27 -9.80
C ASN A 240 28.35 5.71 -9.82
N THR A 241 29.24 4.81 -10.23
CA THR A 241 30.66 5.07 -10.48
C THR A 241 30.95 4.71 -11.93
N PHE A 242 31.20 5.73 -12.74
CA PHE A 242 31.50 5.56 -14.17
C PHE A 242 32.99 5.31 -14.37
N PHE A 243 33.34 4.38 -15.25
CA PHE A 243 34.74 4.09 -15.53
C PHE A 243 35.25 4.94 -16.68
N GLY A 244 36.51 5.39 -16.57
CA GLY A 244 37.18 6.10 -17.63
C GLY A 244 37.05 7.63 -17.57
N SER A 245 36.77 8.28 -18.70
CA SER A 245 36.64 9.74 -18.83
C SER A 245 35.43 10.26 -18.06
N THR A 246 35.48 11.53 -17.67
CA THR A 246 34.39 12.21 -16.95
C THR A 246 33.08 12.07 -17.72
N PRO A 247 32.05 11.41 -17.17
CA PRO A 247 30.74 11.29 -17.81
C PRO A 247 30.06 12.67 -17.91
N PRO A 248 29.00 12.81 -18.72
CA PRO A 248 28.29 14.08 -18.85
C PRO A 248 27.75 14.56 -17.49
N ALA A 249 27.80 15.87 -17.25
CA ALA A 249 27.37 16.48 -16.00
C ALA A 249 25.88 16.21 -15.64
N SER A 250 25.06 15.84 -16.62
CA SER A 250 23.65 15.48 -16.47
C SER A 250 23.42 14.06 -15.94
N TYR A 251 24.45 13.21 -15.91
CA TYR A 251 24.31 11.81 -15.51
C TYR A 251 24.06 11.72 -14.02
N LEU A 252 23.21 10.78 -13.60
CA LEU A 252 22.94 10.55 -12.19
C LEU A 252 24.17 9.95 -11.50
N LYS A 253 24.74 10.71 -10.56
CA LYS A 253 25.83 10.29 -9.68
C LYS A 253 25.29 9.49 -8.49
N SER A 254 24.19 9.95 -7.91
CA SER A 254 23.48 9.26 -6.84
C SER A 254 22.00 9.62 -6.86
N TYR A 255 21.17 8.75 -6.29
CA TYR A 255 19.80 9.11 -5.96
C TYR A 255 19.32 8.34 -4.75
N THR A 256 18.42 8.95 -4.00
CA THR A 256 17.68 8.31 -2.91
C THR A 256 16.21 8.38 -3.21
N PHE A 257 15.44 7.37 -2.81
CA PHE A 257 13.99 7.48 -2.78
C PHE A 257 13.41 6.97 -1.48
N GLU A 258 12.28 7.55 -1.09
CA GLU A 258 11.42 7.10 0.01
C GLU A 258 9.99 6.94 -0.52
N ALA A 259 9.42 5.75 -0.32
CA ALA A 259 8.15 5.37 -0.88
C ALA A 259 7.07 5.26 0.20
N SER A 260 5.95 5.93 -0.05
CA SER A 260 4.69 5.77 0.65
C SER A 260 3.83 4.76 -0.10
N PHE A 261 3.55 3.64 0.57
CA PHE A 261 2.66 2.63 0.05
C PHE A 261 1.21 3.03 0.31
N ILE A 262 0.49 3.39 -0.75
CA ILE A 262 -0.94 3.65 -0.69
C ILE A 262 -1.59 2.40 -1.28
N GLY A 263 -2.03 1.48 -0.42
CA GLY A 263 -2.63 0.21 -0.86
C GLY A 263 -3.80 0.39 -1.84
N LYS A 264 -4.46 -0.70 -2.24
CA LYS A 264 -5.59 -0.64 -3.17
C LYS A 264 -6.56 0.48 -2.78
N GLN A 265 -6.80 1.39 -3.72
CA GLN A 265 -7.68 2.52 -3.54
C GLN A 265 -9.11 2.14 -3.93
N TYR A 266 -10.07 2.63 -3.15
CA TYR A 266 -11.48 2.40 -3.37
C TYR A 266 -12.19 3.74 -3.48
N PHE A 267 -12.98 3.93 -4.54
CA PHE A 267 -13.64 5.19 -4.86
C PHE A 267 -15.14 5.11 -4.59
N ALA A 268 -15.78 6.27 -4.42
CA ALA A 268 -17.23 6.37 -4.33
C ALA A 268 -17.87 5.78 -5.60
N GLY A 269 -18.99 5.09 -5.41
CA GLY A 269 -19.72 4.48 -6.53
C GLY A 269 -20.76 5.40 -7.13
N THR A 270 -20.94 5.31 -8.44
CA THR A 270 -22.03 5.99 -9.14
C THR A 270 -23.38 5.43 -8.69
N LYS A 271 -24.30 6.31 -8.27
CA LYS A 271 -25.67 5.92 -7.91
C LYS A 271 -26.57 5.87 -9.14
N ARG A 272 -27.64 5.08 -9.04
CA ARG A 272 -28.67 4.97 -10.07
C ARG A 272 -30.03 5.26 -9.47
N VAL A 273 -30.85 6.05 -10.17
CA VAL A 273 -32.24 6.27 -9.78
C VAL A 273 -32.98 4.93 -9.76
N GLY A 274 -33.81 4.72 -8.74
CA GLY A 274 -34.52 3.46 -8.51
C GLY A 274 -33.74 2.41 -7.73
N GLN A 275 -32.44 2.61 -7.49
CA GLN A 275 -31.66 1.73 -6.62
C GLN A 275 -32.28 1.69 -5.23
N ASN A 276 -32.53 0.47 -4.73
CA ASN A 276 -33.27 0.24 -3.49
C ASN A 276 -32.50 -0.71 -2.56
N ASN A 277 -32.24 -0.25 -1.33
CA ASN A 277 -31.55 -1.02 -0.29
C ASN A 277 -32.49 -1.21 0.90
N ALA A 278 -32.69 -2.46 1.32
CA ALA A 278 -33.42 -2.75 2.55
C ALA A 278 -32.46 -2.78 3.74
N TRP A 279 -32.91 -2.18 4.85
CA TRP A 279 -32.12 -1.99 6.06
C TRP A 279 -32.91 -2.38 7.30
N THR A 280 -32.18 -2.89 8.29
CA THR A 280 -32.65 -3.05 9.67
C THR A 280 -31.75 -2.25 10.60
N GLU A 281 -32.35 -1.32 11.35
CA GLU A 281 -31.73 -0.63 12.48
C GLU A 281 -32.15 -1.33 13.77
N ASN A 282 -31.20 -1.58 14.65
CA ASN A 282 -31.42 -1.97 16.03
C ASN A 282 -30.80 -0.89 16.91
N TYR A 283 -31.53 -0.38 17.89
CA TYR A 283 -30.97 0.58 18.83
C TYR A 283 -31.46 0.32 20.25
N THR A 284 -30.58 0.61 21.20
CA THR A 284 -30.88 0.58 22.64
C THR A 284 -30.91 2.01 23.13
N LEU A 285 -31.99 2.36 23.81
CA LEU A 285 -32.16 3.68 24.40
C LEU A 285 -31.37 3.79 25.72
N VAL A 286 -31.26 5.00 26.27
CA VAL A 286 -30.57 5.26 27.54
C VAL A 286 -31.18 4.46 28.70
N ASP A 287 -32.50 4.25 28.69
CA ASP A 287 -33.21 3.43 29.68
C ASP A 287 -33.06 1.91 29.49
N GLY A 288 -32.32 1.48 28.46
CA GLY A 288 -32.12 0.07 28.14
C GLY A 288 -33.18 -0.53 27.22
N THR A 289 -34.23 0.22 26.85
CA THR A 289 -35.26 -0.25 25.92
C THR A 289 -34.63 -0.52 24.55
N ALA A 290 -34.87 -1.72 24.01
CA ALA A 290 -34.45 -2.09 22.66
C ALA A 290 -35.56 -1.79 21.65
N GLN A 291 -35.18 -1.25 20.50
CA GLN A 291 -36.08 -1.01 19.38
C GLN A 291 -35.46 -1.50 18.07
N THR A 292 -36.33 -1.94 17.16
CA THR A 292 -35.97 -2.35 15.80
C THR A 292 -36.80 -1.55 14.81
N ARG A 293 -36.14 -1.08 13.75
CA ARG A 293 -36.78 -0.36 12.65
C ARG A 293 -36.32 -0.95 11.33
N ASN A 294 -37.25 -1.19 10.41
CA ASN A 294 -36.96 -1.61 9.05
C ASN A 294 -37.34 -0.50 8.08
N TYR A 295 -36.50 -0.25 7.08
CA TYR A 295 -36.78 0.73 6.05
C TYR A 295 -36.10 0.37 4.73
N ASN A 296 -36.59 0.97 3.65
CA ASN A 296 -35.98 0.95 2.33
C ASN A 296 -35.36 2.32 2.03
N GLN A 297 -34.10 2.33 1.59
CA GLN A 297 -33.44 3.50 1.06
C GLN A 297 -33.50 3.46 -0.47
N ILE A 298 -34.19 4.43 -1.07
CA ILE A 298 -34.42 4.50 -2.51
C ILE A 298 -33.75 5.74 -3.07
N VAL A 299 -32.88 5.59 -4.07
CA VAL A 299 -32.32 6.74 -4.81
C VAL A 299 -33.40 7.31 -5.73
N ARG A 300 -33.77 8.57 -5.52
CA ARG A 300 -34.84 9.27 -6.25
C ARG A 300 -34.33 10.19 -7.34
N THR A 301 -33.22 10.87 -7.08
CA THR A 301 -32.65 11.86 -7.99
C THR A 301 -31.16 11.64 -8.15
N LEU A 302 -30.66 12.00 -9.33
CA LEU A 302 -29.24 12.02 -9.65
C LEU A 302 -28.94 13.34 -10.37
N ASN A 303 -27.96 14.07 -9.87
CA ASN A 303 -27.51 15.34 -10.40
C ASN A 303 -26.39 15.13 -11.43
N ALA A 304 -26.16 16.12 -12.29
CA ALA A 304 -25.12 16.06 -13.33
C ALA A 304 -23.70 15.96 -12.77
N ASP A 305 -23.47 16.44 -11.54
CA ASP A 305 -22.19 16.36 -10.82
C ASP A 305 -21.96 15.01 -10.11
N GLY A 306 -22.94 14.09 -10.17
CA GLY A 306 -22.94 12.80 -9.48
C GLY A 306 -23.58 12.83 -8.09
N GLY A 307 -23.95 13.99 -7.56
CA GLY A 307 -24.73 14.10 -6.33
C GLY A 307 -26.11 13.47 -6.48
N TYR A 308 -26.75 13.07 -5.38
CA TYR A 308 -28.00 12.31 -5.46
C TYR A 308 -28.91 12.54 -4.25
N GLY A 309 -30.21 12.29 -4.45
CA GLY A 309 -31.22 12.32 -3.40
C GLY A 309 -31.75 10.92 -3.09
N THR A 310 -31.99 10.63 -1.81
CA THR A 310 -32.59 9.37 -1.38
C THR A 310 -33.77 9.58 -0.46
N ASP A 311 -34.78 8.72 -0.60
CA ASP A 311 -35.85 8.58 0.39
C ASP A 311 -35.63 7.34 1.25
N TYR A 312 -35.93 7.48 2.54
CA TYR A 312 -36.00 6.41 3.51
C TYR A 312 -37.49 6.18 3.77
N VAL A 313 -38.02 5.05 3.34
CA VAL A 313 -39.44 4.70 3.48
C VAL A 313 -39.60 3.48 4.38
N ASP A 314 -40.62 3.45 5.22
CA ASP A 314 -40.89 2.27 6.04
C ASP A 314 -41.46 1.10 5.20
N LEU A 315 -41.77 -0.02 5.85
CA LEU A 315 -42.33 -1.20 5.18
C LEU A 315 -43.75 -0.99 4.62
N SER A 316 -44.46 0.03 5.07
CA SER A 316 -45.76 0.44 4.49
C SER A 316 -45.60 1.36 3.27
N GLY A 317 -44.38 1.81 3.00
CA GLY A 317 -44.05 2.78 1.96
C GLY A 317 -44.19 4.24 2.40
N ALA A 318 -44.47 4.50 3.68
CA ALA A 318 -44.56 5.86 4.20
C ALA A 318 -43.16 6.49 4.27
N LEU A 319 -43.05 7.75 3.83
CA LEU A 319 -41.79 8.48 3.89
C LEU A 319 -41.43 8.77 5.36
N LEU A 320 -40.22 8.40 5.73
CA LEU A 320 -39.64 8.70 7.02
C LEU A 320 -38.74 9.92 6.93
N GLU A 321 -37.78 9.88 6.01
CA GLU A 321 -36.75 10.89 5.84
C GLU A 321 -36.30 10.95 4.38
N SER A 322 -35.79 12.10 3.96
CA SER A 322 -35.06 12.23 2.69
C SER A 322 -33.69 12.85 2.93
N TYR A 323 -32.70 12.45 2.15
CA TYR A 323 -31.34 12.95 2.22
C TYR A 323 -30.87 13.41 0.86
N THR A 324 -30.02 14.43 0.84
CA THR A 324 -29.22 14.78 -0.34
C THR A 324 -27.75 14.56 -0.02
N PHE A 325 -27.03 14.00 -1.00
CA PHE A 325 -25.62 13.67 -0.93
C PHE A 325 -24.89 14.35 -2.07
N ASP A 326 -23.60 14.63 -1.85
CA ASP A 326 -22.70 14.89 -2.96
C ASP A 326 -22.31 13.58 -3.67
N ARG A 327 -21.43 13.68 -4.67
CA ARG A 327 -20.95 12.53 -5.44
C ARG A 327 -20.12 11.53 -4.64
N ASP A 328 -19.63 11.94 -3.47
CA ASP A 328 -18.69 11.18 -2.63
C ASP A 328 -19.40 10.56 -1.40
N ASP A 329 -20.73 10.38 -1.48
CA ASP A 329 -21.59 9.85 -0.40
C ASP A 329 -21.62 10.70 0.88
N ASN A 330 -21.25 11.98 0.81
CA ASN A 330 -21.28 12.89 1.96
C ASN A 330 -22.61 13.66 2.02
N ARG A 331 -23.21 13.72 3.21
CA ARG A 331 -24.55 14.30 3.40
C ARG A 331 -24.49 15.83 3.34
N LEU A 332 -25.42 16.41 2.57
CA LEU A 332 -25.62 17.86 2.43
C LEU A 332 -26.88 18.34 3.15
N ARG A 333 -27.96 17.55 3.09
CA ARG A 333 -29.26 17.88 3.70
C ARG A 333 -29.96 16.63 4.23
N ARG A 334 -30.79 16.82 5.25
CA ARG A 334 -31.78 15.87 5.76
C ARG A 334 -33.15 16.54 5.86
N TYR A 335 -34.19 15.87 5.40
CA TYR A 335 -35.59 16.22 5.63
C TYR A 335 -36.23 15.13 6.46
N THR A 336 -37.03 15.51 7.45
CA THR A 336 -37.71 14.58 8.35
C THR A 336 -39.22 14.74 8.20
N ALA A 337 -39.91 13.67 7.80
CA ALA A 337 -41.32 13.77 7.39
C ALA A 337 -42.27 14.06 8.56
N PHE A 338 -42.03 13.47 9.74
CA PHE A 338 -42.99 13.54 10.86
C PHE A 338 -43.20 14.97 11.42
N ASN A 339 -42.21 15.85 11.27
CA ASN A 339 -42.26 17.24 11.75
C ASN A 339 -41.95 18.27 10.65
N ALA A 340 -41.90 17.83 9.40
CA ALA A 340 -41.52 18.64 8.23
C ALA A 340 -40.23 19.46 8.42
N ASN A 341 -39.31 18.99 9.26
CA ASN A 341 -38.09 19.73 9.59
C ASN A 341 -37.01 19.44 8.55
N SER A 342 -36.31 20.50 8.11
CA SER A 342 -35.23 20.42 7.15
C SER A 342 -33.94 20.90 7.79
N CYS A 343 -32.89 20.10 7.67
CA CYS A 343 -31.58 20.43 8.23
C CYS A 343 -30.48 20.31 7.19
N THR A 344 -29.47 21.16 7.28
CA THR A 344 -28.31 21.23 6.38
C THR A 344 -27.02 20.97 7.13
N TYR A 345 -26.01 20.52 6.40
CA TYR A 345 -24.64 20.39 6.87
C TYR A 345 -23.79 21.42 6.12
N SER A 346 -22.99 22.22 6.84
CA SER A 346 -22.08 23.21 6.23
C SER A 346 -20.66 23.03 6.79
N PRO A 347 -19.62 22.81 5.94
CA PRO A 347 -19.68 22.75 4.48
C PRO A 347 -20.44 21.52 3.95
N ARG A 348 -20.12 20.32 4.44
CA ARG A 348 -20.83 19.05 4.19
C ARG A 348 -20.42 18.05 5.26
N ARG A 349 -21.24 17.06 5.55
CA ARG A 349 -20.86 15.99 6.49
C ARG A 349 -19.97 14.98 5.78
N ASN A 350 -18.66 15.22 5.80
CA ASN A 350 -17.61 14.36 5.24
C ASN A 350 -17.44 13.07 6.05
N PHE A 351 -18.44 12.19 6.00
CA PHE A 351 -18.36 10.90 6.67
C PHE A 351 -17.38 9.96 5.97
N PHE A 352 -17.15 10.15 4.66
CA PHE A 352 -16.11 9.48 3.90
C PHE A 352 -15.21 10.48 3.19
N ASP A 353 -13.91 10.18 3.17
CA ASP A 353 -12.94 10.91 2.36
C ASP A 353 -12.39 9.95 1.29
N PHE A 354 -12.96 9.99 0.09
CA PHE A 354 -12.51 9.13 -1.00
C PHE A 354 -11.25 9.68 -1.70
N PRO A 355 -10.37 8.82 -2.27
CA PRO A 355 -10.41 7.35 -2.20
C PRO A 355 -10.10 6.83 -0.80
N LEU A 356 -10.78 5.77 -0.41
CA LEU A 356 -10.49 5.00 0.80
C LEU A 356 -9.38 3.99 0.50
N TYR A 357 -8.49 3.75 1.47
CA TYR A 357 -7.50 2.68 1.46
C TYR A 357 -7.13 2.35 2.90
N VAL A 358 -6.72 1.11 3.18
CA VAL A 358 -6.33 0.69 4.54
C VAL A 358 -5.19 1.58 5.05
N GLY A 359 -5.35 2.11 6.26
CA GLY A 359 -4.44 3.07 6.89
C GLY A 359 -4.83 4.54 6.70
N LYS A 360 -5.71 4.87 5.74
CA LYS A 360 -6.16 6.26 5.53
C LYS A 360 -6.85 6.79 6.78
N SER A 361 -6.47 8.00 7.20
CA SER A 361 -7.14 8.75 8.27
C SER A 361 -7.55 10.13 7.76
N TRP A 362 -8.66 10.66 8.25
CA TRP A 362 -9.12 12.01 7.93
C TRP A 362 -9.84 12.66 9.11
N SER A 363 -9.99 13.97 9.02
CA SER A 363 -10.74 14.77 9.99
C SER A 363 -11.55 15.84 9.28
N THR A 364 -12.71 16.19 9.83
CA THR A 364 -13.60 17.19 9.26
C THR A 364 -14.53 17.73 10.32
N ASP A 365 -14.89 18.99 10.17
CA ASP A 365 -15.89 19.64 11.01
C ASP A 365 -17.10 20.02 10.17
N TRP A 366 -18.28 20.05 10.78
CA TRP A 366 -19.47 20.61 10.15
C TRP A 366 -20.40 21.26 11.18
N LEU A 367 -21.11 22.29 10.73
CA LEU A 367 -22.30 22.80 11.40
C LEU A 367 -23.52 22.04 10.88
N TYR A 368 -24.30 21.47 11.79
CA TYR A 368 -25.63 20.94 11.49
C TYR A 368 -26.68 21.95 11.97
N ASN A 369 -27.55 22.40 11.08
CA ASN A 369 -28.55 23.44 11.39
C ASN A 369 -29.90 23.09 10.77
N CYS A 370 -30.99 23.31 11.50
CA CYS A 370 -32.35 22.96 11.11
C CYS A 370 -33.27 24.19 11.02
N SER A 371 -34.27 24.11 10.15
CA SER A 371 -35.30 25.16 9.99
C SER A 371 -36.13 25.41 11.25
N SER A 372 -36.22 24.43 12.15
CA SER A 372 -36.84 24.56 13.48
C SER A 372 -35.98 25.30 14.51
N GLY A 373 -34.75 25.71 14.15
CA GLY A 373 -33.81 26.39 15.04
C GLY A 373 -32.83 25.45 15.77
N TYR A 374 -32.94 24.13 15.60
CA TYR A 374 -31.95 23.18 16.13
C TYR A 374 -30.58 23.38 15.46
N HIS A 375 -29.50 23.37 16.25
CA HIS A 375 -28.14 23.36 15.72
C HIS A 375 -27.15 22.64 16.64
N GLU A 376 -26.04 22.20 16.05
CA GLU A 376 -24.85 21.68 16.73
C GLU A 376 -23.61 21.76 15.82
N ASN A 377 -22.44 21.89 16.41
CA ASN A 377 -21.16 21.71 15.73
C ASN A 377 -20.66 20.29 15.94
N ALA A 378 -20.13 19.67 14.90
CA ALA A 378 -19.50 18.36 14.98
C ALA A 378 -18.03 18.45 14.55
N ALA A 379 -17.16 17.79 15.32
CA ALA A 379 -15.77 17.53 14.97
C ALA A 379 -15.59 16.01 14.82
N HIS A 380 -15.20 15.57 13.63
CA HIS A 380 -15.17 14.15 13.26
C HIS A 380 -13.77 13.73 12.86
N THR A 381 -13.37 12.55 13.33
CA THR A 381 -12.14 11.88 12.93
C THR A 381 -12.45 10.44 12.55
N ALA A 382 -11.78 9.90 11.55
CA ALA A 382 -12.00 8.54 11.09
C ALA A 382 -10.74 7.91 10.49
N GLN A 383 -10.69 6.58 10.51
CA GLN A 383 -9.60 5.79 9.97
C GLN A 383 -10.12 4.49 9.32
N VAL A 384 -9.63 4.17 8.12
CA VAL A 384 -9.79 2.84 7.52
C VAL A 384 -8.79 1.89 8.20
N GLN A 385 -9.28 1.02 9.07
CA GLN A 385 -8.43 0.15 9.87
C GLN A 385 -8.06 -1.15 9.15
N ALA A 386 -8.98 -1.72 8.37
CA ALA A 386 -8.77 -3.02 7.74
C ALA A 386 -9.72 -3.24 6.53
N LEU A 387 -9.40 -4.23 5.71
CA LEU A 387 -10.34 -4.89 4.81
C LEU A 387 -10.63 -6.29 5.39
N GLU A 388 -11.90 -6.59 5.65
CA GLU A 388 -12.31 -7.87 6.26
C GLU A 388 -13.61 -8.40 5.66
N SER A 389 -13.84 -9.70 5.78
CA SER A 389 -15.07 -10.34 5.32
C SER A 389 -16.20 -10.11 6.34
N VAL A 390 -17.34 -9.58 5.88
CA VAL A 390 -18.49 -9.21 6.72
C VAL A 390 -19.75 -9.85 6.16
N THR A 391 -20.47 -10.57 7.01
CA THR A 391 -21.79 -11.13 6.71
C THR A 391 -22.89 -10.25 7.26
N VAL A 392 -23.82 -9.84 6.39
CA VAL A 392 -25.07 -9.15 6.71
C VAL A 392 -26.24 -9.91 6.06
N GLY A 393 -27.48 -9.47 6.28
CA GLY A 393 -28.66 -10.13 5.70
C GLY A 393 -28.62 -10.19 4.17
N ALA A 394 -27.98 -9.20 3.53
CA ALA A 394 -27.82 -9.16 2.07
C ALA A 394 -26.73 -10.09 1.51
N GLY A 395 -25.91 -10.74 2.35
CA GLY A 395 -24.82 -11.62 1.92
C GLY A 395 -23.51 -11.41 2.67
N THR A 396 -22.43 -12.00 2.13
CA THR A 396 -21.06 -11.84 2.67
C THR A 396 -20.21 -11.04 1.68
N PHE A 397 -19.52 -10.02 2.17
CA PHE A 397 -18.75 -9.08 1.36
C PHE A 397 -17.41 -8.79 2.01
N ASP A 398 -16.37 -8.58 1.20
CA ASP A 398 -15.18 -7.87 1.67
C ASP A 398 -15.55 -6.41 1.88
N ALA A 399 -15.25 -5.87 3.06
CA ALA A 399 -15.60 -4.51 3.44
C ALA A 399 -14.47 -3.82 4.20
N LEU A 400 -14.30 -2.53 3.91
CA LEU A 400 -13.42 -1.64 4.63
C LEU A 400 -14.03 -1.34 5.99
N ARG A 401 -13.34 -1.74 7.06
CA ARG A 401 -13.69 -1.38 8.44
C ARG A 401 -13.16 0.01 8.74
N ILE A 402 -14.07 0.91 9.04
CA ILE A 402 -13.81 2.33 9.27
C ILE A 402 -14.22 2.64 10.70
N HIS A 403 -13.25 2.93 11.55
CA HIS A 403 -13.50 3.45 12.89
C HIS A 403 -13.60 4.97 12.82
N PHE A 404 -14.48 5.55 13.63
CA PHE A 404 -14.63 6.99 13.72
C PHE A 404 -15.03 7.44 15.12
N GLN A 405 -14.71 8.70 15.40
CA GLN A 405 -15.18 9.42 16.58
C GLN A 405 -15.73 10.78 16.14
N THR A 406 -16.86 11.19 16.71
CA THR A 406 -17.48 12.50 16.48
C THR A 406 -17.77 13.17 17.81
N GLN A 407 -17.25 14.37 17.99
CA GLN A 407 -17.55 15.22 19.13
C GLN A 407 -18.58 16.26 18.71
N PHE A 408 -19.69 16.32 19.42
CA PHE A 408 -20.73 17.32 19.22
C PHE A 408 -20.64 18.38 20.31
N THR A 409 -20.74 19.64 19.92
CA THR A 409 -20.67 20.82 20.79
C THR A 409 -21.65 21.87 20.32
N ASN A 410 -21.90 22.89 21.14
CA ASN A 410 -22.84 23.96 20.83
C ASN A 410 -24.21 23.42 20.40
N SER A 411 -24.62 22.28 20.98
CA SER A 411 -25.94 21.73 20.75
C SER A 411 -26.96 22.50 21.57
N ASN A 412 -28.07 22.88 20.93
CA ASN A 412 -29.22 23.44 21.62
C ASN A 412 -30.32 22.41 21.89
N ASP A 413 -29.96 21.12 21.95
CA ASP A 413 -30.89 20.06 22.33
C ASP A 413 -31.36 20.23 23.78
N ALA A 414 -32.58 20.75 23.97
CA ALA A 414 -33.16 21.00 25.28
C ALA A 414 -33.20 19.76 26.21
N GLY A 415 -33.13 18.53 25.67
CA GLY A 415 -33.07 17.32 26.47
C GLY A 415 -31.69 17.03 27.07
N LEU A 416 -30.62 17.64 26.55
CA LEU A 416 -29.25 17.43 27.02
C LEU A 416 -28.83 18.45 28.08
N PRO A 417 -27.84 18.11 28.94
CA PRO A 417 -27.26 19.05 29.88
C PRO A 417 -26.74 20.29 29.15
N ASN A 418 -27.13 21.47 29.63
CA ASN A 418 -26.81 22.77 29.03
C ASN A 418 -27.42 23.05 27.63
N GLY A 419 -28.33 22.20 27.15
CA GLY A 419 -28.93 22.36 25.83
C GLY A 419 -29.78 23.62 25.66
N LEU A 420 -30.56 24.01 26.67
CA LEU A 420 -31.31 25.28 26.63
C LEU A 420 -30.41 26.52 26.53
N SER A 421 -29.14 26.41 26.95
CA SER A 421 -28.14 27.48 26.81
C SER A 421 -27.36 27.41 25.49
N GLY A 422 -27.65 26.43 24.63
CA GLY A 422 -26.93 26.21 23.36
C GLY A 422 -25.50 25.71 23.54
N SER A 423 -25.19 25.06 24.67
CA SER A 423 -23.84 24.59 24.98
C SER A 423 -23.78 23.11 25.39
N ALA A 424 -24.80 22.33 25.02
CA ALA A 424 -24.74 20.88 25.20
C ALA A 424 -23.62 20.26 24.36
N ALA A 425 -23.02 19.21 24.91
CA ALA A 425 -21.98 18.43 24.26
C ALA A 425 -22.20 16.93 24.52
N TYR A 426 -21.87 16.12 23.52
CA TYR A 426 -21.90 14.66 23.58
C TYR A 426 -20.95 14.10 22.53
N SER A 427 -20.66 12.81 22.59
CA SER A 427 -19.78 12.16 21.63
C SER A 427 -20.41 10.92 21.03
N GLN A 428 -19.92 10.53 19.87
CA GLN A 428 -20.21 9.26 19.22
C GLN A 428 -18.91 8.57 18.85
N GLU A 429 -18.83 7.29 19.16
CA GLU A 429 -17.80 6.40 18.67
C GLU A 429 -18.46 5.29 17.88
N GLY A 430 -17.89 4.94 16.73
CA GLY A 430 -18.49 3.91 15.90
C GLY A 430 -17.53 3.23 14.95
N THR A 431 -18.00 2.11 14.43
CA THR A 431 -17.36 1.35 13.36
C THR A 431 -18.36 1.12 12.25
N CYS A 432 -17.98 1.46 11.03
CA CYS A 432 -18.76 1.26 9.84
C CYS A 432 -18.01 0.37 8.84
N TRP A 433 -18.76 -0.40 8.06
CA TRP A 433 -18.20 -1.27 7.03
C TRP A 433 -18.69 -0.82 5.66
N TRP A 434 -17.75 -0.45 4.79
CA TRP A 434 -18.02 -0.03 3.43
C TRP A 434 -17.56 -1.12 2.45
N ALA A 435 -18.48 -1.72 1.70
CA ALA A 435 -18.18 -2.80 0.78
C ALA A 435 -17.80 -2.27 -0.61
N PRO A 436 -16.56 -2.50 -1.09
CA PRO A 436 -16.14 -2.05 -2.42
C PRO A 436 -16.97 -2.61 -3.56
N ALA A 437 -17.35 -3.89 -3.49
CA ALA A 437 -18.15 -4.53 -4.54
C ALA A 437 -19.52 -3.87 -4.74
N LEU A 438 -20.04 -3.22 -3.70
CA LEU A 438 -21.35 -2.54 -3.71
C LEU A 438 -21.22 -1.02 -3.73
N GLN A 439 -20.00 -0.53 -3.53
CA GLN A 439 -19.64 0.88 -3.39
C GLN A 439 -20.54 1.64 -2.41
N ARG A 440 -20.76 1.04 -1.23
CA ARG A 440 -21.61 1.60 -0.17
C ARG A 440 -21.28 0.99 1.18
N MET A 441 -21.72 1.70 2.21
CA MET A 441 -21.82 1.16 3.57
C MET A 441 -22.81 -0.01 3.60
N ILE A 442 -22.50 -1.06 4.37
CA ILE A 442 -23.35 -2.26 4.52
C ILE A 442 -23.72 -2.55 5.98
N LYS A 443 -22.94 -1.99 6.91
CA LYS A 443 -23.12 -2.13 8.35
C LYS A 443 -22.53 -0.93 9.07
N CYS A 444 -23.12 -0.53 10.19
CA CYS A 444 -22.45 0.30 11.19
C CYS A 444 -22.93 -0.03 12.60
N ASP A 445 -22.02 0.10 13.55
CA ASP A 445 -22.27 0.04 14.99
C ASP A 445 -21.76 1.36 15.60
N ILE A 446 -22.60 2.04 16.38
CA ILE A 446 -22.34 3.37 16.95
C ILE A 446 -22.80 3.37 18.41
N GLU A 447 -21.96 3.89 19.29
CA GLU A 447 -22.28 4.18 20.68
C GLU A 447 -22.22 5.69 20.90
N SER A 448 -23.23 6.23 21.59
CA SER A 448 -23.29 7.64 21.98
C SER A 448 -23.01 7.76 23.47
N ASP A 449 -22.16 8.71 23.82
CA ASP A 449 -21.91 9.12 25.20
C ASP A 449 -22.41 10.55 25.39
N PHE A 450 -23.48 10.69 26.16
CA PHE A 450 -24.11 11.97 26.51
C PHE A 450 -23.61 12.52 27.86
N GLY A 451 -22.62 11.87 28.50
CA GLY A 451 -22.17 12.20 29.84
C GLY A 451 -23.15 11.75 30.93
N ALA A 452 -23.32 12.58 31.96
CA ALA A 452 -23.97 12.18 33.22
C ALA A 452 -25.51 12.18 33.21
N THR A 453 -26.16 12.82 32.24
CA THR A 453 -27.63 12.90 32.20
C THR A 453 -28.10 13.02 30.77
N ALA A 454 -28.94 12.10 30.31
CA ALA A 454 -29.61 12.18 29.01
C ALA A 454 -31.02 11.62 29.13
N PRO A 455 -31.98 12.05 28.29
CA PRO A 455 -33.32 11.54 28.34
C PRO A 455 -33.37 10.05 28.03
N ALA A 456 -34.25 9.32 28.73
CA ALA A 456 -34.45 7.89 28.56
C ALA A 456 -34.67 7.46 27.11
N SER A 457 -35.28 8.32 26.30
CA SER A 457 -35.61 8.09 24.89
C SER A 457 -34.44 8.25 23.92
N TYR A 458 -33.25 8.62 24.38
CA TYR A 458 -32.11 8.90 23.50
C TYR A 458 -31.43 7.59 23.10
N ARG A 459 -30.96 7.51 21.85
CA ARG A 459 -30.25 6.32 21.34
C ARG A 459 -28.85 6.27 21.96
N LYS A 460 -28.60 5.28 22.80
CA LYS A 460 -27.28 5.02 23.39
C LYS A 460 -26.45 4.13 22.47
N ARG A 461 -27.05 3.06 21.94
CA ARG A 461 -26.40 2.16 20.98
C ARG A 461 -27.24 2.08 19.73
N TYR A 462 -26.58 2.08 18.58
CA TYR A 462 -27.20 2.02 17.27
C TYR A 462 -26.41 1.07 16.37
N ALA A 463 -27.08 0.08 15.82
CA ALA A 463 -26.56 -0.82 14.82
C ALA A 463 -27.45 -0.77 13.59
N MET A 464 -26.87 -0.72 12.40
CA MET A 464 -27.61 -0.89 11.16
C MET A 464 -26.97 -1.95 10.29
N ASN A 465 -27.80 -2.79 9.69
CA ASN A 465 -27.39 -3.88 8.82
C ASN A 465 -28.23 -3.86 7.56
N MET A 466 -27.58 -3.99 6.42
CA MET A 466 -28.25 -4.14 5.14
C MET A 466 -28.81 -5.55 5.02
N THR A 467 -30.11 -5.66 4.72
CA THR A 467 -30.82 -6.94 4.66
C THR A 467 -31.09 -7.42 3.24
N ALA A 468 -31.22 -6.50 2.28
CA ALA A 468 -31.31 -6.84 0.86
C ALA A 468 -30.83 -5.68 -0.02
N ILE A 469 -30.43 -6.03 -1.24
CA ILE A 469 -30.09 -5.06 -2.28
C ILE A 469 -30.88 -5.43 -3.52
N VAL A 470 -31.61 -4.46 -4.06
CA VAL A 470 -32.19 -4.54 -5.39
C VAL A 470 -31.36 -3.64 -6.29
N VAL A 471 -30.50 -4.26 -7.10
CA VAL A 471 -29.79 -3.58 -8.18
C VAL A 471 -30.72 -3.60 -9.39
N PRO A 472 -31.27 -2.46 -9.83
CA PRO A 472 -32.12 -2.40 -11.02
C PRO A 472 -31.35 -2.69 -12.31
#